data_AF-A0A7W3SY02-F1
#
_entry.id   AF-A0A7W3SY02-F1
#
_cell.length_a   1.000
_cell.length_b   1.000
_cell.length_c   1.000
_cell.angle_alpha   90.00
_cell.angle_beta   90.00
_cell.angle_gamma   90.00
#
_symmetry.space_group_name_H-M   'P 1'
#
loop_
_entity.id
_entity.type
_entity.pdbx_description
1 polymer ?
#
loop_
_entity_poly.entity_id
_entity_poly.type
_entity_poly.pdbx_seq_one_letter_code
_entity_poly.pdbx_strand_id
1 'polypeptide(L)'
;MNVKRSLRVLLPVLGACTIFVGTAVASNSVDLFVNGKALSPKETKLENGKVIAPVRDLAEAMGGHVTWDKGTHSVNIQTGITKDMVEDWIRKQGNEKRDYYFDGLSFEEMNVDGDSEPEVLVRIDGGVHLGDFFIFDKQSNGSYKLIFEQPWHVESWNIENFRADGMNPLFNIVTRTGGTDADVRESHLMYMNDSGVWTEAWKGTLKDRSAFQGKYHVAMGSYQFNDDNGELFYWQTEMDASLEDNKQEGDSKTTMKIFNLHQGKFIEKK
;
A
#
# COMPACT_ATOMS: atom_id res chain seq x y z
N MET A 1 -56.77 -35.23 -75.56
CA MET A 1 -56.61 -33.87 -75.00
C MET A 1 -55.25 -33.29 -75.43
N ASN A 2 -55.16 -31.96 -75.43
CA ASN A 2 -53.95 -31.11 -75.54
C ASN A 2 -52.91 -31.45 -74.42
N VAL A 3 -51.61 -31.08 -74.40
CA VAL A 3 -50.64 -30.28 -75.21
C VAL A 3 -49.22 -30.56 -74.60
N LYS A 4 -48.00 -30.41 -75.18
CA LYS A 4 -47.40 -29.87 -76.43
C LYS A 4 -46.11 -30.67 -76.78
N ARG A 5 -45.20 -30.14 -77.62
CA ARG A 5 -43.76 -30.51 -77.72
C ARG A 5 -42.86 -29.31 -77.36
N SER A 6 -41.75 -29.56 -76.65
CA SER A 6 -40.51 -28.74 -76.62
C SER A 6 -39.44 -29.51 -75.82
N LEU A 7 -38.28 -29.94 -76.36
CA LEU A 7 -37.13 -29.25 -76.97
C LEU A 7 -35.97 -29.16 -75.96
N ARG A 8 -34.80 -29.72 -76.30
CA ARG A 8 -33.59 -29.69 -75.47
C ARG A 8 -32.74 -28.47 -75.80
N VAL A 9 -32.17 -27.81 -74.78
CA VAL A 9 -31.01 -26.91 -74.90
C VAL A 9 -30.06 -27.22 -73.74
N LEU A 10 -28.77 -27.35 -74.05
CA LEU A 10 -27.70 -27.51 -73.05
C LEU A 10 -27.01 -26.14 -72.89
N LEU A 11 -26.82 -25.67 -71.66
CA LEU A 11 -26.20 -24.37 -71.38
C LEU A 11 -24.84 -24.56 -70.68
N PRO A 12 -23.74 -23.96 -71.19
CA PRO A 12 -22.44 -24.00 -70.52
C PRO A 12 -22.38 -22.94 -69.41
N VAL A 13 -22.11 -23.36 -68.18
CA VAL A 13 -21.88 -22.44 -67.05
C VAL A 13 -20.43 -21.95 -67.07
N LEU A 14 -20.17 -20.93 -67.89
CA LEU A 14 -18.88 -20.22 -67.88
C LEU A 14 -18.94 -19.07 -66.87
N GLY A 15 -18.79 -19.41 -65.59
CA GLY A 15 -18.78 -18.44 -64.49
C GLY A 15 -17.52 -17.56 -64.54
N ALA A 16 -17.68 -16.28 -64.90
CA ALA A 16 -16.58 -15.32 -64.90
C ALA A 16 -16.13 -15.01 -63.47
N CYS A 17 -14.93 -15.45 -63.10
CA CYS A 17 -14.34 -15.16 -61.78
C CYS A 17 -13.80 -13.72 -61.75
N THR A 18 -14.66 -12.76 -61.41
CA THR A 18 -14.28 -11.35 -61.25
C THR A 18 -13.48 -11.17 -59.96
N ILE A 19 -12.15 -11.11 -60.09
CA ILE A 19 -11.24 -10.82 -58.97
C ILE A 19 -11.49 -9.38 -58.50
N PHE A 20 -12.19 -9.24 -57.37
CA PHE A 20 -12.35 -7.96 -56.69
C PHE A 20 -11.00 -7.59 -56.04
N VAL A 21 -10.22 -6.74 -56.73
CA VAL A 21 -9.00 -6.15 -56.15
C VAL A 21 -9.39 -5.08 -55.15
N GLY A 22 -9.76 -5.51 -53.95
CA GLY A 22 -9.97 -4.61 -52.82
C GLY A 22 -8.67 -3.94 -52.44
N THR A 23 -8.63 -2.61 -52.47
CA THR A 23 -7.49 -1.84 -51.97
C THR A 23 -7.42 -1.99 -50.45
N ALA A 24 -6.48 -2.80 -49.96
CA ALA A 24 -6.21 -2.92 -48.54
C ALA A 24 -5.69 -1.56 -48.01
N VAL A 25 -6.54 -0.84 -47.28
CA VAL A 25 -6.14 0.39 -46.59
C VAL A 25 -5.34 -0.02 -45.36
N ALA A 26 -4.02 0.00 -45.47
CA ALA A 26 -3.13 -0.25 -44.35
C ALA A 26 -3.33 0.86 -43.29
N SER A 27 -3.75 0.48 -42.09
CA SER A 27 -3.72 1.37 -40.93
C SER A 27 -2.26 1.56 -40.52
N ASN A 28 -1.76 2.79 -40.60
CA ASN A 28 -0.44 3.16 -40.05
C ASN A 28 -0.49 3.36 -38.52
N SER A 29 -1.36 2.61 -37.82
CA SER A 29 -1.41 2.52 -36.37
C SER A 29 -0.17 1.79 -35.86
N VAL A 30 0.63 2.47 -35.04
CA VAL A 30 1.78 1.86 -34.37
C VAL A 30 1.33 1.40 -32.99
N ASP A 31 1.14 0.09 -32.84
CA ASP A 31 0.85 -0.52 -31.55
C ASP A 31 2.11 -0.48 -30.66
N LEU A 32 1.95 -0.01 -29.42
CA LEU A 32 3.02 0.08 -28.43
C LEU A 32 2.75 -0.91 -27.29
N PHE A 33 3.81 -1.50 -26.77
CA PHE A 33 3.74 -2.46 -25.66
C PHE A 33 4.81 -2.13 -24.63
N VAL A 34 4.44 -2.08 -23.35
CA VAL A 34 5.36 -1.95 -22.21
C VAL A 34 5.10 -3.12 -21.28
N ASN A 35 6.13 -3.90 -20.95
CA ASN A 35 6.04 -5.12 -20.15
C ASN A 35 4.93 -6.10 -20.63
N GLY A 36 4.74 -6.21 -21.95
CA GLY A 36 3.70 -7.04 -22.58
C GLY A 36 2.29 -6.43 -22.58
N LYS A 37 2.05 -5.36 -21.84
CA LYS A 37 0.77 -4.63 -21.79
C LYS A 37 0.68 -3.66 -22.97
N ALA A 38 -0.42 -3.72 -23.73
CA ALA A 38 -0.67 -2.79 -24.82
C ALA A 38 -0.92 -1.38 -24.28
N LEU A 39 -0.31 -0.38 -24.93
CA LEU A 39 -0.42 1.04 -24.64
C LEU A 39 -1.04 1.75 -25.84
N SER A 40 -2.00 2.66 -25.60
CA SER A 40 -2.66 3.42 -26.66
C SER A 40 -2.55 4.94 -26.42
N PRO A 41 -1.36 5.54 -26.57
CA PRO A 41 -1.20 7.00 -26.45
C PRO A 41 -1.97 7.72 -27.55
N LYS A 42 -2.51 8.90 -27.23
CA LYS A 42 -3.44 9.61 -28.14
C LYS A 42 -2.79 10.19 -29.40
N GLU A 43 -1.45 10.27 -29.45
CA GLU A 43 -0.71 10.99 -30.50
C GLU A 43 0.48 10.19 -31.08
N THR A 44 0.52 8.86 -30.90
CA THR A 44 1.57 8.01 -31.50
C THR A 44 1.46 8.00 -33.03
N LYS A 45 2.57 8.26 -33.73
CA LYS A 45 2.64 8.30 -35.20
C LYS A 45 3.98 7.79 -35.73
N LEU A 46 3.98 7.25 -36.94
CA LEU A 46 5.19 6.96 -37.71
C LEU A 46 5.53 8.18 -38.59
N GLU A 47 6.66 8.83 -38.37
CA GLU A 47 7.10 10.01 -39.10
C GLU A 47 8.58 9.89 -39.50
N ASN A 48 8.88 10.08 -40.79
CA ASN A 48 10.25 9.97 -41.34
C ASN A 48 10.98 8.66 -40.96
N GLY A 49 10.23 7.54 -40.91
CA GLY A 49 10.75 6.22 -40.53
C GLY A 49 11.00 6.03 -39.02
N LYS A 50 10.61 6.99 -38.18
CA LYS A 50 10.72 6.92 -36.71
C LYS A 50 9.33 6.88 -36.08
N VAL A 51 9.17 6.11 -35.01
CA VAL A 51 7.98 6.21 -34.15
C VAL A 51 8.15 7.42 -33.25
N ILE A 52 7.19 8.32 -33.28
CA ILE A 52 7.03 9.43 -32.33
C ILE A 52 5.85 9.08 -31.44
N ALA A 53 6.03 9.17 -30.12
CA ALA A 53 5.01 8.89 -29.12
C ALA A 53 5.12 9.89 -27.95
N PRO A 54 4.03 10.16 -27.21
CA PRO A 54 4.07 11.05 -26.06
C PRO A 54 5.02 10.53 -24.97
N VAL A 55 5.96 11.38 -24.55
CA VAL A 55 6.95 11.03 -23.52
C VAL A 55 6.29 10.70 -22.17
N ARG A 56 5.15 11.33 -21.85
CA ARG A 56 4.37 11.06 -20.64
C ARG A 56 3.85 9.63 -20.62
N ASP A 57 3.05 9.26 -21.63
CA ASP A 57 2.40 7.95 -21.68
C ASP A 57 3.42 6.79 -21.64
N LEU A 58 4.58 6.97 -22.29
CA LEU A 58 5.67 6.00 -22.23
C LEU A 58 6.37 5.95 -20.86
N ALA A 59 6.75 7.09 -20.30
CA ALA A 59 7.50 7.12 -19.05
C ALA A 59 6.64 6.68 -17.85
N GLU A 60 5.37 7.09 -17.79
CA GLU A 60 4.43 6.65 -16.74
C GLU A 60 4.16 5.14 -16.84
N ALA A 61 4.01 4.60 -18.06
CA ALA A 61 3.91 3.15 -18.28
C ALA A 61 5.19 2.37 -17.92
N MET A 62 6.34 3.04 -17.89
CA MET A 62 7.63 2.51 -17.42
C MET A 62 7.90 2.78 -15.93
N GLY A 63 6.93 3.32 -15.18
CA GLY A 63 7.04 3.60 -13.74
C GLY A 63 7.80 4.89 -13.39
N GLY A 64 8.01 5.79 -14.36
CA GLY A 64 8.60 7.11 -14.15
C GLY A 64 7.52 8.19 -13.96
N HIS A 65 7.62 8.98 -12.89
CA HIS A 65 6.72 10.10 -12.66
C HIS A 65 7.15 11.34 -13.47
N VAL A 66 6.21 11.97 -14.18
CA VAL A 66 6.51 13.00 -15.19
C VAL A 66 5.96 14.38 -14.81
N THR A 67 6.85 15.31 -14.48
CA THR A 67 6.52 16.71 -14.20
C THR A 67 7.04 17.65 -15.29
N TRP A 68 6.47 18.86 -15.35
CA TRP A 68 6.90 19.91 -16.28
C TRP A 68 7.36 21.14 -15.49
N ASP A 69 8.63 21.49 -15.64
CA ASP A 69 9.19 22.71 -15.08
C ASP A 69 9.00 23.88 -16.07
N LYS A 70 8.20 24.88 -15.66
CA LYS A 70 7.94 26.10 -16.42
C LYS A 70 9.10 27.11 -16.41
N GLY A 71 10.01 27.01 -15.44
CA GLY A 71 11.22 27.83 -15.38
C GLY A 71 12.25 27.33 -16.39
N THR A 72 12.68 26.08 -16.27
CA THR A 72 13.67 25.47 -17.17
C THR A 72 13.11 24.97 -18.50
N HIS A 73 11.79 25.07 -18.72
CA HIS A 73 11.10 24.60 -19.94
C HIS A 73 11.41 23.12 -20.25
N SER A 74 11.47 22.29 -19.21
CA SER A 74 11.96 20.92 -19.28
C SER A 74 10.95 19.90 -18.72
N VAL A 75 10.92 18.72 -19.33
CA VAL A 75 10.21 17.55 -18.81
C VAL A 75 11.14 16.83 -17.83
N ASN A 76 10.75 16.76 -16.57
CA ASN A 76 11.47 15.98 -15.56
C ASN A 76 10.80 14.61 -15.44
N ILE A 77 11.61 13.55 -15.47
CA ILE A 77 11.16 12.17 -15.30
C ILE A 77 11.88 11.61 -14.08
N GLN A 78 11.14 11.34 -13.00
CA GLN A 78 11.66 10.77 -11.76
C GLN A 78 11.43 9.25 -11.78
N THR A 79 12.48 8.46 -11.58
CA THR A 79 12.42 6.99 -11.52
C THR A 79 12.55 6.52 -10.07
N GLY A 80 11.60 5.71 -9.60
CA GLY A 80 11.44 5.41 -8.17
C GLY A 80 10.59 6.46 -7.46
N ILE A 81 10.29 6.24 -6.18
CA ILE A 81 9.41 7.11 -5.40
C ILE A 81 10.19 8.31 -4.86
N THR A 82 9.60 9.51 -4.93
CA THR A 82 10.15 10.74 -4.35
C THR A 82 9.21 11.28 -3.26
N LYS A 83 9.77 12.08 -2.33
CA LYS A 83 8.97 12.76 -1.29
C LYS A 83 7.81 13.56 -1.89
N ASP A 84 8.09 14.36 -2.93
CA ASP A 84 7.11 15.17 -3.66
C ASP A 84 5.93 14.32 -4.19
N MET A 85 6.19 13.10 -4.68
CA MET A 85 5.14 12.18 -5.14
C MET A 85 4.27 11.72 -3.97
N VAL A 86 4.87 11.35 -2.83
CA VAL A 86 4.13 10.91 -1.64
C VAL A 86 3.32 12.06 -1.04
N GLU A 87 3.85 13.29 -1.02
CA GLU A 87 3.09 14.49 -0.65
C GLU A 87 1.86 14.70 -1.55
N ASP A 88 2.04 14.58 -2.87
CA ASP A 88 0.96 14.69 -3.85
C ASP A 88 -0.11 13.61 -3.66
N TRP A 89 0.29 12.37 -3.35
CA TRP A 89 -0.65 11.28 -3.04
C TRP A 89 -1.45 11.55 -1.77
N ILE A 90 -0.79 11.98 -0.68
CA ILE A 90 -1.45 12.32 0.58
C ILE A 90 -2.42 13.49 0.38
N ARG A 91 -1.99 14.57 -0.29
CA ARG A 91 -2.83 15.75 -0.58
C ARG A 91 -4.05 15.42 -1.46
N LYS A 92 -3.98 14.39 -2.31
CA LYS A 92 -5.08 13.94 -3.18
C LYS A 92 -6.02 12.93 -2.53
N GLN A 93 -5.48 12.02 -1.71
CA GLN A 93 -6.19 10.82 -1.25
C GLN A 93 -6.52 10.83 0.25
N GLY A 94 -5.78 11.58 1.07
CA GLY A 94 -5.98 11.68 2.51
C GLY A 94 -7.39 12.13 2.89
N ASN A 95 -7.91 11.56 3.96
CA ASN A 95 -9.27 11.74 4.45
C ASN A 95 -9.38 12.97 5.37
N GLU A 96 -8.38 13.20 6.22
CA GLU A 96 -8.34 14.35 7.14
C GLU A 96 -8.20 15.69 6.41
N LYS A 97 -7.55 15.71 5.24
CA LYS A 97 -7.40 16.88 4.34
C LYS A 97 -6.86 18.14 5.04
N ARG A 98 -6.04 17.93 6.06
CA ARG A 98 -5.36 18.95 6.85
C ARG A 98 -4.03 19.39 6.20
N ASP A 99 -3.50 20.53 6.62
CA ASP A 99 -2.13 20.91 6.31
C ASP A 99 -1.16 20.05 7.13
N TYR A 100 -0.81 18.88 6.60
CA TYR A 100 0.14 17.96 7.22
C TYR A 100 1.56 18.58 7.26
N TYR A 101 2.33 18.30 8.32
CA TYR A 101 3.69 18.84 8.52
C TYR A 101 4.74 18.07 7.69
N PHE A 102 4.69 18.23 6.38
CA PHE A 102 5.44 17.39 5.44
C PHE A 102 6.96 17.41 5.59
N ASP A 103 7.58 18.41 6.24
CA ASP A 103 9.01 18.37 6.60
C ASP A 103 9.38 17.05 7.30
N GLY A 104 8.54 16.59 8.24
CA GLY A 104 8.68 15.34 8.99
C GLY A 104 8.30 14.06 8.22
N LEU A 105 7.97 14.15 6.93
CA LEU A 105 7.64 12.97 6.12
C LEU A 105 8.87 12.10 5.86
N SER A 106 8.75 10.82 6.21
CA SER A 106 9.63 9.71 5.80
C SER A 106 8.80 8.52 5.31
N PHE A 107 9.33 7.75 4.36
CA PHE A 107 8.65 6.58 3.79
C PHE A 107 9.63 5.44 3.48
N GLU A 108 9.11 4.22 3.40
CA GLU A 108 9.82 3.00 3.02
C GLU A 108 8.97 2.17 2.04
N GLU A 109 9.60 1.54 1.05
CA GLU A 109 8.97 0.54 0.18
C GLU A 109 9.12 -0.85 0.82
N MET A 110 8.01 -1.51 1.16
CA MET A 110 7.97 -2.81 1.81
C MET A 110 6.77 -3.60 1.28
N ASN A 111 7.02 -4.81 0.77
CA ASN A 111 5.97 -5.77 0.43
C ASN A 111 5.35 -6.32 1.72
N VAL A 112 4.03 -6.20 1.88
CA VAL A 112 3.34 -6.56 3.14
C VAL A 112 2.43 -7.78 3.04
N ASP A 113 1.86 -8.06 1.87
CA ASP A 113 0.90 -9.15 1.67
C ASP A 113 1.54 -10.44 1.11
N GLY A 114 2.77 -10.34 0.57
CA GLY A 114 3.52 -11.42 -0.05
C GLY A 114 3.48 -11.45 -1.59
N ASP A 115 3.01 -10.39 -2.26
CA ASP A 115 2.88 -10.32 -3.72
C ASP A 115 4.20 -9.98 -4.50
N SER A 116 4.14 -9.22 -5.60
CA SER A 116 5.28 -8.68 -6.35
C SER A 116 5.36 -7.13 -6.44
N GLU A 117 4.38 -6.39 -5.88
CA GLU A 117 4.19 -4.95 -6.02
C GLU A 117 4.26 -4.24 -4.64
N PRO A 118 5.46 -3.92 -4.11
CA PRO A 118 5.62 -3.46 -2.73
C PRO A 118 4.84 -2.17 -2.42
N GLU A 119 4.21 -2.16 -1.24
CA GLU A 119 3.52 -1.01 -0.68
C GLU A 119 4.47 0.06 -0.16
N VAL A 120 3.92 1.26 0.02
CA VAL A 120 4.65 2.43 0.51
C VAL A 120 4.12 2.78 1.88
N LEU A 121 4.90 2.48 2.92
CA LEU A 121 4.62 2.85 4.30
C LEU A 121 5.15 4.26 4.52
N VAL A 122 4.31 5.17 5.02
CA VAL A 122 4.65 6.58 5.17
C VAL A 122 4.31 7.04 6.58
N ARG A 123 5.23 7.73 7.26
CA ARG A 123 4.91 8.52 8.45
C ARG A 123 5.25 9.99 8.24
N ILE A 124 4.51 10.85 8.91
CA ILE A 124 4.83 12.26 9.11
C ILE A 124 5.04 12.47 10.61
N ASP A 125 6.22 12.90 11.02
CA ASP A 125 6.52 13.23 12.41
C ASP A 125 6.47 14.75 12.66
N GLY A 126 5.46 15.20 13.41
CA GLY A 126 5.33 16.55 13.94
C GLY A 126 5.60 16.66 15.45
N GLY A 127 6.07 15.59 16.09
CA GLY A 127 6.33 15.50 17.52
C GLY A 127 5.53 14.39 18.23
N VAL A 128 5.81 14.20 19.52
CA VAL A 128 5.43 13.01 20.31
C VAL A 128 3.90 12.86 20.58
N HIS A 129 3.08 13.83 20.17
CA HIS A 129 1.61 13.73 20.14
C HIS A 129 1.02 14.02 18.74
N LEU A 130 1.87 14.26 17.72
CA LEU A 130 1.49 14.78 16.42
C LEU A 130 2.17 13.97 15.32
N GLY A 131 1.43 13.03 14.75
CA GLY A 131 1.86 12.33 13.56
C GLY A 131 0.70 11.85 12.71
N ASP A 132 1.05 11.41 11.51
CA ASP A 132 0.16 10.73 10.57
C ASP A 132 0.90 9.52 10.02
N PHE A 133 0.18 8.42 9.82
CA PHE A 133 0.69 7.20 9.20
C PHE A 133 -0.23 6.77 8.08
N PHE A 134 0.35 6.44 6.92
CA PHE A 134 -0.34 6.07 5.71
C PHE A 134 0.28 4.81 5.10
N ILE A 135 -0.53 4.02 4.40
CA ILE A 135 -0.05 2.93 3.54
C ILE A 135 -0.68 3.11 2.16
N PHE A 136 0.18 3.10 1.13
CA PHE A 136 -0.23 3.14 -0.27
C PHE A 136 0.03 1.80 -0.97
N ASP A 137 -1.07 1.23 -1.47
CA ASP A 137 -1.19 0.03 -2.28
C ASP A 137 -0.81 0.35 -3.73
N LYS A 138 0.06 -0.46 -4.34
CA LYS A 138 0.54 -0.28 -5.70
C LYS A 138 -0.38 -1.02 -6.67
N GLN A 139 -0.88 -0.31 -7.68
CA GLN A 139 -1.89 -0.83 -8.59
C GLN A 139 -1.23 -1.27 -9.91
N SER A 140 -1.77 -2.33 -10.54
CA SER A 140 -1.36 -2.88 -11.84
C SER A 140 -1.39 -1.91 -13.06
N ASN A 141 -1.69 -0.63 -12.84
CA ASN A 141 -1.57 0.49 -13.79
C ASN A 141 -0.39 1.44 -13.49
N GLY A 142 0.42 1.17 -12.47
CA GLY A 142 1.54 2.01 -12.01
C GLY A 142 1.15 3.14 -11.05
N SER A 143 -0.12 3.28 -10.67
CA SER A 143 -0.58 4.27 -9.68
C SER A 143 -0.57 3.71 -8.26
N TYR A 144 -0.48 4.60 -7.27
CA TYR A 144 -0.50 4.25 -5.85
C TYR A 144 -1.80 4.75 -5.20
N LYS A 145 -2.43 3.90 -4.42
CA LYS A 145 -3.77 4.07 -3.84
C LYS A 145 -3.72 4.03 -2.32
N LEU A 146 -4.30 5.01 -1.65
CA LEU A 146 -4.39 5.00 -0.19
C LEU A 146 -5.29 3.84 0.28
N ILE A 147 -4.76 2.98 1.16
CA ILE A 147 -5.49 1.85 1.75
C ILE A 147 -5.55 1.87 3.29
N PHE A 148 -4.67 2.64 3.93
CA PHE A 148 -4.69 2.86 5.38
C PHE A 148 -4.25 4.29 5.69
N GLU A 149 -4.94 4.96 6.60
CA GLU A 149 -4.59 6.28 7.16
C GLU A 149 -4.98 6.29 8.64
N GLN A 150 -4.08 6.75 9.51
CA GLN A 150 -4.34 6.99 10.93
C GLN A 150 -3.56 8.21 11.43
N PRO A 151 -4.09 9.00 12.38
CA PRO A 151 -3.38 10.09 13.04
C PRO A 151 -2.42 9.55 14.12
N TRP A 152 -1.47 8.70 13.70
CA TRP A 152 -0.52 8.01 14.57
C TRP A 152 0.90 8.58 14.42
N HIS A 153 1.52 8.97 15.53
CA HIS A 153 2.97 9.16 15.60
C HIS A 153 3.62 7.78 15.79
N VAL A 154 4.28 7.28 14.73
CA VAL A 154 4.87 5.93 14.65
C VAL A 154 6.39 6.00 14.82
N GLU A 155 6.91 5.40 15.89
CA GLU A 155 8.36 5.35 16.14
C GLU A 155 9.05 4.28 15.29
N SER A 156 8.40 3.12 15.06
CA SER A 156 8.93 2.06 14.20
C SER A 156 7.84 1.14 13.66
N TRP A 157 8.11 0.48 12.53
CA TRP A 157 7.39 -0.67 12.02
C TRP A 157 8.37 -1.82 11.74
N ASN A 158 7.89 -3.07 11.79
CA ASN A 158 8.66 -4.24 11.35
C ASN A 158 7.73 -5.42 11.01
N ILE A 159 8.19 -6.31 10.12
CA ILE A 159 7.59 -7.63 9.91
C ILE A 159 7.94 -8.49 11.14
N GLU A 160 6.92 -9.01 11.81
CA GLU A 160 7.13 -10.00 12.86
C GLU A 160 7.57 -11.33 12.24
N ASN A 161 8.59 -11.95 12.84
CA ASN A 161 9.21 -13.16 12.27
C ASN A 161 8.41 -14.45 12.57
N PHE A 162 7.39 -14.37 13.43
CA PHE A 162 6.48 -15.47 13.74
C PHE A 162 5.31 -15.55 12.75
N ARG A 163 4.71 -16.73 12.61
CA ARG A 163 3.59 -16.94 11.66
C ARG A 163 2.38 -17.50 12.37
N ALA A 164 1.33 -16.69 12.46
CA ALA A 164 0.03 -17.16 12.92
C ALA A 164 -0.66 -17.96 11.81
N ASP A 165 -1.02 -19.22 12.12
CA ASP A 165 -1.54 -20.16 11.12
C ASP A 165 -2.80 -19.64 10.43
N GLY A 166 -2.78 -19.62 9.09
CA GLY A 166 -3.87 -19.08 8.28
C GLY A 166 -3.96 -17.55 8.24
N MET A 167 -2.92 -16.82 8.62
CA MET A 167 -2.79 -15.37 8.42
C MET A 167 -1.70 -15.02 7.41
N ASN A 168 -1.89 -13.89 6.72
CA ASN A 168 -0.81 -13.15 6.06
C ASN A 168 0.20 -12.61 7.10
N PRO A 169 1.40 -12.15 6.70
CA PRO A 169 2.42 -11.69 7.64
C PRO A 169 1.89 -10.61 8.59
N LEU A 170 2.35 -10.67 9.85
CA LEU A 170 1.99 -9.71 10.88
C LEU A 170 3.01 -8.55 10.91
N PHE A 171 2.49 -7.34 10.95
CA PHE A 171 3.24 -6.09 11.00
C PHE A 171 3.09 -5.48 12.38
N ASN A 172 4.17 -5.40 13.12
CA ASN A 172 4.23 -4.70 14.39
C ASN A 172 4.53 -3.22 14.14
N ILE A 173 3.52 -2.39 14.34
CA ILE A 173 3.62 -0.94 14.30
C ILE A 173 3.64 -0.43 15.73
N VAL A 174 4.73 0.25 16.12
CA VAL A 174 4.88 0.86 17.45
C VAL A 174 4.50 2.32 17.36
N THR A 175 3.34 2.66 17.92
CA THR A 175 2.88 4.04 18.07
C THR A 175 3.34 4.59 19.42
N ARG A 176 3.42 5.92 19.52
CA ARG A 176 3.72 6.62 20.76
C ARG A 176 2.88 7.88 20.89
N THR A 177 2.46 8.16 22.13
CA THR A 177 1.78 9.39 22.50
C THR A 177 2.29 9.87 23.86
N GLY A 178 2.82 11.10 23.93
CA GLY A 178 3.44 11.59 25.16
C GLY A 178 3.97 13.03 25.11
N GLY A 179 4.35 13.52 26.29
CA GLY A 179 4.95 14.84 26.53
C GLY A 179 5.95 14.75 27.69
N THR A 180 6.10 15.82 28.47
CA THR A 180 7.01 15.86 29.62
C THR A 180 6.70 14.77 30.64
N ASP A 181 5.44 14.72 31.09
CA ASP A 181 4.98 13.96 32.24
C ASP A 181 4.21 12.67 31.88
N ALA A 182 4.00 12.41 30.59
CA ALA A 182 3.31 11.24 30.06
C ALA A 182 4.10 10.62 28.90
N ASP A 183 4.23 9.30 28.81
CA ASP A 183 4.96 8.64 27.72
C ASP A 183 4.42 7.21 27.50
N VAL A 184 3.40 7.11 26.63
CA VAL A 184 2.70 5.85 26.30
C VAL A 184 3.17 5.33 24.95
N ARG A 185 3.41 4.01 24.86
CA ARG A 185 3.73 3.29 23.63
C ARG A 185 2.82 2.07 23.48
N GLU A 186 2.19 1.93 22.33
CA GLU A 186 1.38 0.77 21.98
C GLU A 186 2.00 0.02 20.79
N SER A 187 2.01 -1.30 20.85
CA SER A 187 2.24 -2.14 19.67
C SER A 187 0.90 -2.54 19.09
N HIS A 188 0.76 -2.34 17.79
CA HIS A 188 -0.36 -2.79 16.97
C HIS A 188 0.14 -3.92 16.06
N LEU A 189 -0.40 -5.13 16.22
CA LEU A 189 -0.16 -6.23 15.29
C LEU A 189 -1.22 -6.16 14.18
N MET A 190 -0.78 -5.76 13.00
CA MET A 190 -1.59 -5.50 11.82
C MET A 190 -1.33 -6.55 10.73
N TYR A 191 -2.28 -6.76 9.82
CA TYR A 191 -2.08 -7.55 8.59
C TYR A 191 -3.04 -7.11 7.49
N MET A 192 -2.71 -7.35 6.23
CA MET A 192 -3.69 -7.28 5.15
C MET A 192 -4.49 -8.59 5.10
N ASN A 193 -5.82 -8.51 5.15
CA ASN A 193 -6.68 -9.70 5.03
C ASN A 193 -7.00 -10.04 3.56
N ASP A 194 -7.59 -11.22 3.32
CA ASP A 194 -7.97 -11.78 2.01
C ASP A 194 -8.83 -10.85 1.12
N SER A 195 -9.42 -9.79 1.68
CA SER A 195 -10.20 -8.78 0.95
C SER A 195 -9.41 -7.50 0.63
N GLY A 196 -8.10 -7.48 0.84
CA GLY A 196 -7.23 -6.33 0.63
C GLY A 196 -7.36 -5.24 1.71
N VAL A 197 -7.84 -5.60 2.91
CA VAL A 197 -8.12 -4.63 3.99
C VAL A 197 -7.16 -4.82 5.16
N TRP A 198 -6.42 -3.75 5.49
CA TRP A 198 -5.57 -3.70 6.67
C TRP A 198 -6.39 -3.80 7.96
N THR A 199 -6.03 -4.77 8.79
CA THR A 199 -6.81 -5.21 9.95
C THR A 199 -5.91 -5.31 11.17
N GLU A 200 -6.31 -4.70 12.29
CA GLU A 200 -5.65 -4.88 13.58
C GLU A 200 -6.01 -6.25 14.17
N ALA A 201 -5.05 -7.16 14.26
CA ALA A 201 -5.20 -8.46 14.89
C ALA A 201 -5.13 -8.37 16.42
N TRP A 202 -4.27 -7.49 16.94
CA TRP A 202 -4.05 -7.27 18.37
C TRP A 202 -3.48 -5.87 18.63
N LYS A 203 -3.69 -5.37 19.85
CA LYS A 203 -3.00 -4.19 20.37
C LYS A 203 -2.63 -4.40 21.84
N GLY A 204 -1.45 -3.93 22.26
CA GLY A 204 -1.07 -3.93 23.66
C GLY A 204 -0.05 -2.84 24.01
N THR A 205 -0.14 -2.35 25.24
CA THR A 205 0.75 -1.33 25.80
C THR A 205 2.15 -1.92 25.99
N LEU A 206 3.16 -1.39 25.30
CA LEU A 206 4.57 -1.68 25.57
C LEU A 206 5.12 -0.82 26.70
N LYS A 207 4.58 0.39 26.86
CA LYS A 207 4.90 1.30 27.95
C LYS A 207 3.71 2.18 28.27
N ASP A 208 3.42 2.35 29.55
CA ASP A 208 2.77 3.55 30.08
C ASP A 208 3.72 4.15 31.13
N ARG A 209 3.87 5.47 31.11
CA ARG A 209 4.50 6.23 32.18
C ARG A 209 3.72 7.52 32.34
N SER A 210 3.23 7.79 33.55
CA SER A 210 2.57 9.04 33.91
C SER A 210 3.08 9.57 35.25
N ALA A 211 3.28 10.87 35.38
CA ALA A 211 3.63 11.51 36.65
C ALA A 211 2.38 12.00 37.40
N PHE A 212 2.23 11.60 38.66
CA PHE A 212 1.13 12.02 39.53
C PHE A 212 1.57 12.13 40.99
N GLN A 213 1.22 13.22 41.67
CA GLN A 213 1.50 13.46 43.10
C GLN A 213 2.97 13.23 43.55
N GLY A 214 3.95 13.50 42.67
CA GLY A 214 5.37 13.33 42.97
C GLY A 214 5.92 11.92 42.71
N LYS A 215 5.14 11.03 42.11
CA LYS A 215 5.57 9.71 41.65
C LYS A 215 5.38 9.55 40.15
N TYR A 216 6.25 8.78 39.50
CA TYR A 216 5.94 8.16 38.23
C TYR A 216 5.20 6.85 38.50
N HIS A 217 4.00 6.70 37.97
CA HIS A 217 3.47 5.37 37.70
C HIS A 217 4.11 4.86 36.40
N VAL A 218 4.53 3.60 36.38
CA VAL A 218 5.24 2.99 35.25
C VAL A 218 4.71 1.58 35.00
N ALA A 219 4.12 1.36 33.84
CA ALA A 219 3.81 0.04 33.31
C ALA A 219 4.76 -0.29 32.16
N MET A 220 5.43 -1.43 32.23
CA MET A 220 6.28 -1.96 31.16
C MET A 220 5.67 -3.26 30.65
N GLY A 221 5.27 -3.26 29.38
CA GLY A 221 4.63 -4.39 28.72
C GLY A 221 5.50 -5.00 27.62
N SER A 222 5.32 -6.30 27.40
CA SER A 222 5.97 -7.04 26.33
C SER A 222 5.11 -8.25 25.97
N TYR A 223 5.22 -8.71 24.72
CA TYR A 223 4.58 -9.92 24.25
C TYR A 223 5.58 -10.89 23.62
N GLN A 224 5.13 -12.12 23.43
CA GLN A 224 5.80 -13.15 22.65
C GLN A 224 4.73 -14.08 22.06
N PHE A 225 4.82 -14.37 20.77
CA PHE A 225 4.02 -15.42 20.14
C PHE A 225 4.72 -16.78 20.30
N ASN A 226 3.92 -17.85 20.38
CA ASN A 226 4.41 -19.22 20.43
C ASN A 226 3.92 -20.00 19.19
N ASP A 227 4.81 -20.23 18.23
CA ASP A 227 4.50 -20.95 16.99
C ASP A 227 4.03 -22.40 17.23
N ASP A 228 4.41 -23.04 18.34
CA ASP A 228 4.01 -24.43 18.67
C ASP A 228 2.51 -24.59 18.97
N ASN A 229 1.81 -23.52 19.38
CA ASN A 229 0.38 -23.58 19.76
C ASN A 229 -0.48 -22.40 19.30
N GLY A 230 0.09 -21.42 18.58
CA GLY A 230 -0.63 -20.26 18.06
C GLY A 230 -1.06 -19.23 19.11
N GLU A 231 -0.47 -19.28 20.30
CA GLU A 231 -0.84 -18.42 21.42
C GLU A 231 0.06 -17.19 21.53
N LEU A 232 -0.55 -16.01 21.66
CA LEU A 232 0.15 -14.77 21.97
C LEU A 232 0.14 -14.56 23.48
N PHE A 233 1.32 -14.61 24.10
CA PHE A 233 1.54 -14.27 25.50
C PHE A 233 1.85 -12.79 25.61
N TYR A 234 1.23 -12.10 26.56
CA TYR A 234 1.51 -10.70 26.87
C TYR A 234 1.59 -10.53 28.38
N TRP A 235 2.60 -9.80 28.85
CA TRP A 235 2.77 -9.49 30.26
C TRP A 235 3.03 -8.00 30.45
N GLN A 236 2.53 -7.47 31.56
CA GLN A 236 2.72 -6.09 31.98
C GLN A 236 3.19 -6.07 33.43
N THR A 237 4.33 -5.42 33.69
CA THR A 237 4.85 -5.15 35.04
C THR A 237 4.59 -3.69 35.39
N GLU A 238 3.76 -3.48 36.41
CA GLU A 238 3.45 -2.18 37.01
C GLU A 238 4.40 -1.92 38.20
N MET A 239 4.86 -0.69 38.34
CA MET A 239 5.63 -0.19 39.49
C MET A 239 5.43 1.32 39.64
N ASP A 240 5.56 1.82 40.87
CA ASP A 240 5.71 3.26 41.11
C ASP A 240 7.20 3.60 41.33
N ALA A 241 7.60 4.84 41.03
CA ALA A 241 8.93 5.36 41.31
C ALA A 241 8.90 6.83 41.73
N SER A 242 9.84 7.26 42.58
CA SER A 242 9.95 8.66 43.01
C SER A 242 10.39 9.59 41.88
N LEU A 243 9.79 10.78 41.76
CA LEU A 243 10.30 11.83 40.84
C LEU A 243 11.66 12.40 41.29
N GLU A 244 12.02 12.30 42.57
CA GLU A 244 13.23 12.95 43.11
C GLU A 244 14.51 12.20 42.72
N ASP A 245 14.48 10.87 42.70
CA ASP A 245 15.67 10.04 42.47
C ASP A 245 15.46 8.87 41.49
N ASN A 246 14.25 8.72 40.93
CA ASN A 246 13.85 7.67 40.00
C ASN A 246 13.99 6.23 40.54
N LYS A 247 14.07 6.03 41.87
CA LYS A 247 14.02 4.69 42.48
C LYS A 247 12.58 4.18 42.57
N GLN A 248 12.41 2.87 42.42
CA GLN A 248 11.16 2.17 42.65
C GLN A 248 10.67 2.37 44.10
N GLU A 249 9.37 2.60 44.26
CA GLU A 249 8.69 2.61 45.56
C GLU A 249 7.71 1.45 45.67
N GLY A 250 7.84 0.65 46.73
CA GLY A 250 7.01 -0.55 46.94
C GLY A 250 7.36 -1.72 46.02
N ASP A 251 6.53 -2.76 46.07
CA ASP A 251 6.69 -3.96 45.25
C ASP A 251 6.12 -3.74 43.84
N SER A 252 6.79 -4.29 42.82
CA SER A 252 6.27 -4.32 41.45
C SER A 252 5.29 -5.48 41.26
N LYS A 253 4.32 -5.30 40.35
CA LYS A 253 3.24 -6.23 40.08
C LYS A 253 3.25 -6.63 38.61
N THR A 254 3.66 -7.87 38.32
CA THR A 254 3.52 -8.45 36.97
C THR A 254 2.16 -9.13 36.82
N THR A 255 1.49 -8.85 35.72
CA THR A 255 0.32 -9.60 35.23
C THR A 255 0.68 -10.26 33.91
N MET A 256 0.05 -11.39 33.59
CA MET A 256 0.21 -12.09 32.32
C MET A 256 -1.17 -12.47 31.77
N LYS A 257 -1.31 -12.35 30.46
CA LYS A 257 -2.48 -12.68 29.65
C LYS A 257 -2.04 -13.59 28.50
N ILE A 258 -2.94 -14.46 28.06
CA ILE A 258 -2.73 -15.37 26.94
C ILE A 258 -3.89 -15.16 25.97
N PHE A 259 -3.60 -15.00 24.69
CA PHE A 259 -4.59 -14.76 23.65
C PHE A 259 -4.54 -15.86 22.59
N ASN A 260 -5.71 -16.37 22.20
CA ASN A 260 -5.85 -17.28 21.06
C ASN A 260 -6.15 -16.47 19.79
N LEU A 261 -5.60 -16.89 18.65
CA LEU A 261 -6.12 -16.45 17.36
C LEU A 261 -7.54 -16.99 17.13
N HIS A 262 -8.47 -16.10 16.76
CA HIS A 262 -9.82 -16.43 16.33
C HIS A 262 -10.26 -15.46 15.24
N GLN A 263 -10.47 -15.94 14.01
CA GLN A 263 -10.92 -15.14 12.86
C GLN A 263 -10.07 -13.89 12.61
N GLY A 264 -8.73 -14.05 12.61
CA GLY A 264 -7.80 -12.95 12.33
C GLY A 264 -7.56 -11.98 13.49
N LYS A 265 -8.13 -12.23 14.68
CA LYS A 265 -7.88 -11.42 15.89
C LYS A 265 -7.45 -12.28 17.08
N PHE A 266 -6.55 -11.74 17.89
CA PHE A 266 -6.12 -12.36 19.15
C PHE A 266 -7.09 -12.01 20.27
N ILE A 267 -7.77 -13.01 20.83
CA ILE A 267 -8.79 -12.87 21.87
C ILE A 267 -8.27 -13.48 23.17
N GLU A 268 -8.34 -12.71 24.27
CA GLU A 268 -7.89 -13.09 25.60
C GLU A 268 -8.62 -14.35 26.10
N LYS A 269 -7.85 -15.36 26.55
CA LYS A 269 -8.37 -16.54 27.24
C LYS A 269 -9.02 -16.14 28.56
N LYS A 270 -10.12 -16.83 28.91
CA LYS A 270 -10.84 -16.71 30.18
C LYS A 270 -10.61 -17.93 31.06
#